data_AF-A0A5P9HMK5-F1
#
_entry.id   AF-A0A5P9HMK5-F1
#
_cell.length_a   1.000
_cell.length_b   1.000
_cell.length_c   1.000
_cell.angle_alpha   90.00
_cell.angle_beta   90.00
_cell.angle_gamma   90.00
#
_symmetry.space_group_name_H-M   'P 1'
#
loop_
_entity.id
_entity.type
_entity.pdbx_description
1 polymer ?
#
loop_
_entity_poly.entity_id
_entity_poly.type
_entity_poly.pdbx_seq_one_letter_code
_entity_poly.pdbx_strand_id
1 'polypeptide(L)'
;MKWLVLIHVLVAIIGIGPTFFGNILLRKQQTISDLRHNILLQHKLDYFPKIGGTLAVITGILLVLFGNYGSFLQIWLFGSLLLYLVIQVLVIGFISPALSELQRWLLHPENRSTTQLPSSQILLHHKIWNLYLIASFLGFIILVLMILKPS
;
A
#
# COMPACT_ATOMS: atom_id res chain seq x y z
N MET A 1 -27.16 5.25 -2.04
CA MET A 1 -26.24 4.10 -2.15
C MET A 1 -25.29 4.17 -3.35
N LYS A 2 -25.76 4.37 -4.60
CA LYS A 2 -24.89 4.39 -5.79
C LYS A 2 -23.69 5.36 -5.70
N TRP A 3 -23.91 6.57 -5.17
CA TRP A 3 -22.85 7.56 -4.95
C TRP A 3 -21.80 7.14 -3.91
N LEU A 4 -22.23 6.52 -2.81
CA LEU A 4 -21.31 6.03 -1.78
C LEU A 4 -20.45 4.88 -2.31
N VAL A 5 -21.02 3.99 -3.13
CA VAL A 5 -20.27 2.94 -3.83
C VAL A 5 -19.25 3.55 -4.80
N LEU A 6 -19.66 4.55 -5.59
CA LEU A 6 -18.75 5.23 -6.51
C LEU A 6 -17.57 5.87 -5.76
N ILE A 7 -17.84 6.62 -4.69
CA ILE A 7 -16.81 7.25 -3.86
C ILE A 7 -15.89 6.19 -3.25
N HIS A 8 -16.46 5.12 -2.69
CA HIS A 8 -15.69 4.02 -2.11
C HIS A 8 -14.73 3.41 -3.13
N VAL A 9 -15.20 3.07 -4.33
CA VAL A 9 -14.39 2.47 -5.40
C VAL A 9 -13.32 3.43 -5.91
N LEU A 10 -13.64 4.71 -6.13
CA LEU A 10 -12.65 5.68 -6.61
C LEU A 10 -11.54 5.90 -5.59
N VAL A 11 -11.90 6.13 -4.33
CA VAL A 11 -10.95 6.32 -3.23
C VAL A 11 -10.11 5.06 -3.01
N ALA A 12 -10.73 3.88 -3.12
CA ALA A 12 -10.06 2.59 -3.06
C ALA A 12 -8.97 2.42 -4.12
N ILE A 13 -9.30 2.68 -5.39
CA ILE A 13 -8.38 2.58 -6.53
C ILE A 13 -7.25 3.60 -6.40
N ILE A 14 -7.58 4.87 -6.12
CA ILE A 14 -6.60 5.94 -5.97
C ILE A 14 -5.67 5.68 -4.76
N GLY A 15 -6.23 5.16 -3.66
CA GLY A 15 -5.48 4.84 -2.46
C GLY A 15 -4.52 3.66 -2.64
N ILE A 16 -4.99 2.54 -3.21
CA ILE A 16 -4.16 1.34 -3.38
C ILE A 16 -3.17 1.47 -4.54
N GLY A 17 -3.55 2.13 -5.63
CA GLY A 17 -2.76 2.18 -6.88
C GLY A 17 -1.26 2.43 -6.69
N PRO A 18 -0.86 3.46 -5.91
CA PRO A 18 0.55 3.75 -5.64
C PRO A 18 1.35 2.62 -4.96
N THR A 19 0.69 1.68 -4.29
CA THR A 19 1.32 0.51 -3.65
C THR A 19 2.02 -0.39 -4.67
N PHE A 20 1.47 -0.51 -5.88
CA PHE A 20 2.04 -1.34 -6.96
C PHE A 20 3.41 -0.84 -7.43
N PHE A 21 3.70 0.46 -7.27
CA PHE A 21 4.98 1.05 -7.67
C PHE A 21 6.12 0.72 -6.70
N GLY A 22 5.82 0.32 -5.46
CA GLY A 22 6.84 0.00 -4.46
C GLY A 22 7.83 -1.06 -4.93
N ASN A 23 7.35 -2.10 -5.62
CA ASN A 23 8.20 -3.16 -6.14
C ASN A 23 9.11 -2.71 -7.29
N ILE A 24 8.71 -1.68 -8.03
CA ILE A 24 9.43 -1.14 -9.20
C ILE A 24 10.46 -0.09 -8.74
N LEU A 25 10.02 0.86 -7.92
CA LEU A 25 10.85 1.94 -7.39
C LEU A 25 11.90 1.40 -6.41
N LEU A 26 11.54 0.41 -5.60
CA LEU A 26 12.45 -0.25 -4.66
C LEU A 26 12.97 -1.59 -5.19
N ARG A 27 13.03 -1.80 -6.51
CA ARG A 27 13.56 -3.04 -7.09
C ARG A 27 14.95 -3.38 -6.54
N LYS A 28 15.23 -4.68 -6.42
CA LYS A 28 16.54 -5.17 -6.00
C LYS A 28 17.59 -4.84 -7.08
N GLN A 29 18.87 -4.78 -6.68
CA GLN A 29 20.02 -4.59 -7.59
C GLN A 29 20.08 -3.22 -8.32
N GLN A 30 19.32 -2.22 -7.87
CA GLN A 30 19.51 -0.84 -8.36
C GLN A 30 20.76 -0.19 -7.74
N THR A 31 21.28 0.85 -8.37
CA THR A 31 22.40 1.60 -7.81
C THR A 31 21.99 2.33 -6.54
N ILE A 32 22.93 2.62 -5.63
CA ILE A 32 22.62 3.43 -4.44
C ILE A 32 22.08 4.82 -4.82
N SER A 33 22.56 5.40 -5.91
CA SER A 33 22.09 6.69 -6.42
C SER A 33 20.62 6.63 -6.79
N ASP A 34 20.23 5.60 -7.56
CA ASP A 34 18.82 5.38 -7.92
C ASP A 34 17.97 5.15 -6.68
N LEU A 35 18.46 4.36 -5.72
CA LEU A 35 17.73 4.06 -4.50
C LEU A 35 17.48 5.32 -3.65
N ARG A 36 18.45 6.24 -3.55
CA ARG A 36 18.29 7.53 -2.86
C ARG A 36 17.20 8.39 -3.52
N HIS A 37 17.11 8.36 -4.84
CA HIS A 37 16.06 9.09 -5.56
C HIS A 37 14.69 8.41 -5.40
N ASN A 38 14.64 7.10 -5.67
CA ASN A 38 13.40 6.33 -5.70
C ASN A 38 12.76 6.22 -4.31
N ILE A 39 13.54 6.17 -3.24
CA ILE A 39 12.99 6.11 -1.88
C ILE A 39 12.23 7.40 -1.51
N LEU A 40 12.71 8.56 -1.97
CA LEU A 40 12.02 9.84 -1.76
C LEU A 40 10.69 9.89 -2.52
N LEU A 41 10.66 9.35 -3.74
CA LEU A 41 9.43 9.23 -4.52
C LEU A 41 8.46 8.25 -3.85
N GLN A 42 8.94 7.08 -3.45
CA GLN A 42 8.11 6.08 -2.79
C GLN A 42 7.53 6.59 -1.46
N HIS A 43 8.30 7.36 -0.69
CA HIS A 43 7.81 7.96 0.56
C HIS A 43 6.63 8.91 0.33
N LYS A 44 6.61 9.64 -0.80
CA LYS A 44 5.47 10.46 -1.20
C LYS A 44 4.27 9.62 -1.65
N LEU A 45 4.53 8.53 -2.37
CA LEU A 45 3.48 7.61 -2.81
C LEU A 45 2.80 6.90 -1.64
N ASP A 46 3.50 6.67 -0.53
CA ASP A 46 2.96 6.06 0.70
C ASP A 46 1.86 6.89 1.38
N TYR A 47 1.69 8.17 1.06
CA TYR A 47 0.56 8.95 1.57
C TYR A 47 -0.78 8.51 0.97
N PHE A 48 -0.79 8.01 -0.27
CA PHE A 48 -2.02 7.56 -0.92
C PHE A 48 -2.69 6.37 -0.23
N PRO A 49 -1.99 5.25 0.05
CA PRO A 49 -2.61 4.14 0.76
C PRO A 49 -2.99 4.54 2.19
N LYS A 50 -2.26 5.45 2.86
CA LYS A 50 -2.64 5.94 4.20
C LYS A 50 -3.95 6.73 4.16
N ILE A 51 -4.05 7.73 3.31
CA ILE A 51 -5.22 8.63 3.26
C ILE A 51 -6.37 7.93 2.54
N GLY A 52 -6.13 7.53 1.28
CA GLY A 52 -7.13 6.89 0.44
C GLY A 52 -7.58 5.55 1.02
N GLY A 53 -6.67 4.75 1.55
CA GLY A 53 -7.07 3.48 2.16
C GLY A 53 -7.79 3.63 3.51
N THR A 54 -7.48 4.65 4.33
CA THR A 54 -8.31 4.98 5.51
C THR A 54 -9.72 5.42 5.10
N LEU A 55 -9.83 6.27 4.08
CA LEU A 55 -11.13 6.68 3.54
C LEU A 55 -11.89 5.50 2.91
N ALA A 56 -11.20 4.56 2.26
CA ALA A 56 -11.79 3.34 1.73
C ALA A 56 -12.35 2.45 2.86
N VAL A 57 -11.63 2.32 3.98
CA VAL A 57 -12.13 1.60 5.17
C VAL A 57 -13.37 2.28 5.74
N ILE A 58 -13.34 3.60 5.95
CA ILE A 58 -14.49 4.36 6.48
C ILE A 58 -15.70 4.18 5.56
N THR A 59 -15.54 4.42 4.26
CA THR A 59 -16.64 4.28 3.29
C THR A 59 -17.11 2.84 3.16
N GLY A 60 -16.22 1.85 3.31
CA GLY A 60 -16.57 0.43 3.34
C GLY A 60 -17.42 0.06 4.56
N ILE A 61 -17.08 0.56 5.75
CA ILE A 61 -17.89 0.40 6.95
C ILE A 61 -19.27 1.06 6.78
N LEU A 62 -19.32 2.28 6.23
CA LEU A 62 -20.60 2.95 5.93
C LEU A 62 -21.45 2.14 4.94
N LEU A 63 -20.84 1.49 3.95
CA LEU A 63 -21.55 0.59 3.05
C LEU A 63 -22.11 -0.64 3.77
N VAL A 64 -21.38 -1.21 4.72
CA VAL A 64 -21.86 -2.34 5.53
C VAL A 64 -23.05 -1.91 6.41
N LEU A 65 -22.95 -0.75 7.07
CA LEU A 65 -23.96 -0.29 8.03
C LEU A 65 -25.26 0.19 7.37
N PHE A 66 -25.16 0.90 6.24
CA PHE A 66 -26.31 1.52 5.57
C PHE A 66 -26.77 0.77 4.32
N GLY A 67 -26.01 -0.25 3.90
CA GLY A 67 -26.33 -1.04 2.73
C GLY A 67 -27.21 -2.23 3.04
N ASN A 68 -28.36 -2.32 2.36
CA ASN A 68 -29.18 -3.52 2.36
C ASN A 68 -28.69 -4.45 1.23
N TYR A 69 -27.54 -5.06 1.45
CA TYR A 69 -26.95 -6.04 0.54
C TYR A 69 -27.37 -7.44 1.00
N GLY A 70 -27.85 -8.30 0.09
CA GLY A 70 -28.16 -9.69 0.43
C GLY A 70 -26.95 -10.46 0.98
N SER A 71 -27.16 -11.67 1.51
CA SER A 71 -26.14 -12.44 2.25
C SER A 71 -24.82 -12.63 1.50
N PHE A 72 -24.88 -12.94 0.20
CA PHE A 72 -23.68 -13.15 -0.61
C PHE A 72 -22.89 -11.86 -0.88
N LEU A 73 -23.59 -10.75 -1.13
CA LEU A 73 -22.97 -9.43 -1.31
C LEU A 73 -22.36 -8.90 0.00
N GLN A 74 -22.91 -9.26 1.15
CA GLN A 74 -22.31 -8.95 2.44
C GLN A 74 -20.98 -9.68 2.64
N ILE A 75 -20.89 -10.99 2.33
CA ILE A 75 -19.62 -11.74 2.43
C ILE A 75 -18.52 -11.08 1.59
N TRP A 76 -18.87 -10.66 0.37
CA TRP A 76 -17.96 -9.96 -0.52
C TRP A 76 -17.45 -8.63 0.06
N LEU A 77 -18.37 -7.81 0.55
CA LEU A 77 -18.07 -6.52 1.14
C LEU A 77 -17.20 -6.68 2.40
N PHE A 78 -17.55 -7.59 3.30
CA PHE A 78 -16.76 -7.91 4.49
C PHE A 78 -15.37 -8.45 4.14
N GLY A 79 -15.26 -9.35 3.15
CA GLY A 79 -13.99 -9.88 2.68
C GLY A 79 -13.06 -8.79 2.15
N SER A 80 -13.58 -7.91 1.28
CA SER A 80 -12.82 -6.77 0.76
C SER A 80 -12.40 -5.79 1.86
N LEU A 81 -13.27 -5.53 2.84
CA LEU A 81 -12.98 -4.64 3.96
C LEU A 81 -11.90 -5.20 4.88
N LEU A 82 -11.94 -6.51 5.16
CA LEU A 82 -10.92 -7.21 5.92
C LEU A 82 -9.55 -7.14 5.22
N LEU A 83 -9.51 -7.41 3.91
CA LEU A 83 -8.29 -7.28 3.12
C LEU A 83 -7.75 -5.85 3.16
N TYR A 84 -8.62 -4.84 3.06
CA TYR A 84 -8.25 -3.44 3.19
C TYR A 84 -7.60 -3.12 4.54
N LEU A 85 -8.17 -3.61 5.64
CA LEU A 85 -7.62 -3.43 6.97
C LEU A 85 -6.24 -4.08 7.11
N VAL A 86 -6.06 -5.30 6.56
CA VAL A 86 -4.76 -5.96 6.55
C VAL A 86 -3.73 -5.13 5.78
N ILE A 87 -4.08 -4.60 4.60
CA ILE A 87 -3.20 -3.71 3.84
C ILE A 87 -2.86 -2.45 4.64
N GLN A 88 -3.83 -1.83 5.32
CA GLN A 88 -3.56 -0.65 6.16
C GLN A 88 -2.54 -0.96 7.25
N VAL A 89 -2.70 -2.08 7.95
CA VAL A 89 -1.74 -2.52 8.98
C VAL A 89 -0.37 -2.76 8.37
N LEU A 90 -0.27 -3.41 7.21
CA LEU A 90 1.00 -3.61 6.51
C LEU A 90 1.67 -2.29 6.13
N VAL A 91 0.92 -1.35 5.56
CA VAL A 91 1.45 -0.06 5.10
C VAL A 91 1.85 0.83 6.27
N ILE A 92 0.94 1.11 7.20
CA ILE A 92 1.15 2.03 8.31
C ILE A 92 2.08 1.41 9.37
N GLY A 93 1.86 0.15 9.71
CA GLY A 93 2.55 -0.52 10.81
C GLY A 93 3.92 -1.07 10.46
N PHE A 94 4.17 -1.45 9.19
CA PHE A 94 5.41 -2.14 8.81
C PHE A 94 6.19 -1.44 7.69
N ILE A 95 5.55 -1.15 6.56
CA ILE A 95 6.23 -0.60 5.38
C ILE A 95 6.73 0.82 5.67
N SER A 96 5.85 1.72 6.08
CA SER A 96 6.21 3.12 6.26
C SER A 96 7.31 3.38 7.31
N PRO A 97 7.30 2.73 8.48
CA PRO A 97 8.41 2.84 9.43
C PRO A 97 9.73 2.35 8.85
N ALA A 98 9.72 1.18 8.20
CA ALA A 98 10.91 0.60 7.57
C ALA A 98 11.44 1.48 6.42
N LEU A 99 10.56 2.02 5.60
CA LEU A 99 10.91 2.95 4.52
C LEU A 99 11.56 4.22 5.07
N SER A 100 11.02 4.76 6.16
CA SER A 100 11.54 5.95 6.83
C SER A 100 12.91 5.69 7.48
N GLU A 101 13.13 4.50 8.03
CA GLU A 101 14.44 4.07 8.54
C GLU A 101 15.48 3.98 7.42
N LEU A 102 15.16 3.28 6.32
CA LEU A 102 16.06 3.16 5.19
C LEU A 102 16.37 4.52 4.54
N GLN A 103 15.36 5.40 4.44
CA GLN A 103 15.53 6.75 3.91
C GLN A 103 16.46 7.59 4.81
N ARG A 104 16.26 7.55 6.12
CA ARG A 104 17.14 8.27 7.06
C ARG A 104 18.59 7.83 6.92
N TRP A 105 18.82 6.52 6.81
CA TRP A 105 20.17 6.00 6.59
C TRP A 105 20.75 6.46 5.25
N LEU A 106 19.99 6.33 4.16
CA LEU A 106 20.44 6.67 2.80
C LEU A 106 20.79 8.16 2.62
N LEU A 107 20.08 9.03 3.33
CA LEU A 107 20.23 10.49 3.23
C LEU A 107 21.14 11.09 4.31
N HIS A 108 21.60 10.29 5.27
CA HIS A 108 22.51 10.74 6.31
C HIS A 108 23.82 11.27 5.68
N PRO A 109 24.37 12.42 6.12
CA PRO A 109 25.58 13.01 5.54
C PRO A 109 26.76 12.04 5.46
N GLU A 110 26.96 11.22 6.49
CA GLU A 110 28.06 10.25 6.59
C GLU A 110 27.96 9.12 5.55
N ASN A 111 26.75 8.81 5.08
CA ASN A 111 26.52 7.72 4.14
C ASN A 111 26.50 8.20 2.68
N ARG A 112 26.73 9.49 2.39
CA ARG A 112 26.62 10.05 1.03
C ARG A 112 27.66 9.50 0.06
N SER A 113 28.89 9.30 0.52
CA SER A 113 30.00 8.75 -0.27
C SER A 113 29.92 7.24 -0.46
N THR A 114 29.06 6.55 0.31
CA THR A 114 28.90 5.11 0.24
C THR A 114 28.34 4.68 -1.11
N THR A 115 28.96 3.67 -1.72
CA THR A 115 28.57 3.08 -3.01
C THR A 115 27.79 1.77 -2.86
N GLN A 116 27.81 1.14 -1.68
CA GLN A 116 27.13 -0.12 -1.40
C GLN A 116 26.37 -0.10 -0.08
N LEU A 117 25.20 -0.75 -0.03
CA LEU A 117 24.45 -0.88 1.22
C LEU A 117 25.16 -1.86 2.17
N PRO A 118 25.29 -1.55 3.46
CA PRO A 118 25.71 -2.54 4.44
C PRO A 118 24.63 -3.63 4.56
N SER A 119 25.04 -4.81 5.03
CA SER A 119 24.19 -6.00 5.14
C SER A 119 22.86 -5.77 5.88
N SER A 120 22.88 -4.98 6.96
CA SER A 120 21.66 -4.62 7.71
C SER A 120 20.65 -3.85 6.85
N GLN A 121 21.12 -2.92 6.02
CA GLN A 121 20.25 -2.10 5.16
C GLN A 121 19.79 -2.87 3.92
N ILE A 122 20.57 -3.84 3.44
CA ILE A 122 20.13 -4.78 2.40
C ILE A 122 18.95 -5.62 2.91
N LEU A 123 19.03 -6.15 4.13
CA LEU A 123 17.95 -6.93 4.73
C LEU A 123 16.69 -6.08 4.92
N LEU A 124 16.84 -4.83 5.39
CA LEU A 124 15.73 -3.90 5.52
C LEU A 124 15.08 -3.58 4.16
N HIS A 125 15.88 -3.29 3.14
CA HIS A 125 15.41 -3.03 1.78
C HIS A 125 14.64 -4.23 1.20
N HIS A 126 15.17 -5.45 1.36
CA HIS A 126 14.48 -6.67 0.95
C HIS A 126 13.18 -6.90 1.69
N LYS A 127 13.13 -6.63 3.01
CA LYS A 127 11.91 -6.71 3.80
C LYS A 127 10.84 -5.75 3.27
N ILE A 128 11.21 -4.49 3.01
CA ILE A 128 10.29 -3.49 2.44
C ILE A 128 9.76 -3.96 1.09
N TRP A 129 10.63 -4.42 0.20
CA TRP A 129 10.24 -4.92 -1.12
C TRP A 129 9.26 -6.10 -1.01
N ASN A 130 9.55 -7.09 -0.16
CA ASN A 130 8.65 -8.23 0.06
C ASN A 130 7.28 -7.79 0.60
N LEU A 131 7.24 -6.80 1.50
CA LEU A 131 5.98 -6.27 2.05
C LEU A 131 5.16 -5.55 0.98
N TYR A 132 5.78 -4.77 0.08
CA TYR A 132 5.07 -4.19 -1.06
C TYR A 132 4.56 -5.25 -2.03
N LEU A 133 5.27 -6.35 -2.23
CA LEU A 133 4.79 -7.47 -3.05
C LEU A 133 3.51 -8.06 -2.45
N ILE A 134 3.50 -8.33 -1.14
CA ILE A 134 2.31 -8.82 -0.43
C ILE A 134 1.17 -7.81 -0.51
N ALA A 135 1.43 -6.54 -0.20
CA ALA A 135 0.40 -5.49 -0.23
C ALA A 135 -0.17 -5.28 -1.64
N SER A 136 0.67 -5.34 -2.67
CA SER A 136 0.25 -5.28 -4.08
C SER A 136 -0.61 -6.48 -4.46
N PHE A 137 -0.23 -7.68 -4.04
CA PHE A 137 -1.02 -8.89 -4.29
C PHE A 137 -2.40 -8.82 -3.61
N LEU A 138 -2.46 -8.40 -2.36
CA LEU A 138 -3.73 -8.17 -1.65
C LEU A 138 -4.56 -7.07 -2.33
N GLY A 139 -3.92 -5.99 -2.76
CA GLY A 139 -4.55 -4.91 -3.50
C GLY A 139 -5.13 -5.38 -4.83
N PHE A 140 -4.42 -6.27 -5.55
CA PHE A 140 -4.93 -6.89 -6.76
C PHE A 140 -6.18 -7.73 -6.48
N ILE A 141 -6.17 -8.55 -5.42
CA ILE A 141 -7.35 -9.32 -5.00
C ILE A 141 -8.52 -8.37 -4.73
N ILE A 142 -8.31 -7.27 -4.00
CA ILE A 142 -9.35 -6.27 -3.74
C ILE A 142 -9.92 -5.69 -5.03
N LEU A 143 -9.07 -5.35 -6.02
CA LEU A 143 -9.55 -4.83 -7.30
C LEU A 143 -10.38 -5.87 -8.07
N VAL A 144 -9.93 -7.13 -8.08
CA VAL A 144 -10.73 -8.25 -8.61
C VAL A 144 -12.06 -8.34 -7.89
N LEU A 145 -12.07 -8.20 -6.56
CA LEU A 145 -13.31 -8.17 -5.80
C LEU A 145 -14.19 -6.96 -6.20
N MET A 146 -13.63 -5.78 -6.37
CA MET A 146 -14.44 -4.62 -6.74
C MET A 146 -15.06 -4.75 -8.15
N ILE A 147 -14.35 -5.38 -9.08
CA ILE A 147 -14.79 -5.55 -10.48
C ILE A 147 -15.76 -6.72 -10.62
N LEU A 148 -15.44 -7.89 -10.07
CA LEU A 148 -16.25 -9.10 -10.17
C LEU A 148 -17.41 -9.14 -9.16
N LYS A 149 -17.74 -7.99 -8.55
CA LYS A 149 -18.82 -7.89 -7.59
C LYS A 149 -20.08 -8.55 -8.18
N PRO A 150 -20.75 -9.44 -7.43
CA PRO A 150 -22.00 -10.05 -7.87
C PRO A 150 -23.03 -8.96 -8.23
N SER A 151 -23.70 -9.13 -9.37
CA SER A 151 -24.81 -8.25 -9.81
C SER A 151 -26.10 -8.62 -9.12
#